data_AF-A0A928NIN4-F1
#
_entry.id   AF-A0A928NIN4-F1
#
_cell.length_a   1.000
_cell.length_b   1.000
_cell.length_c   1.000
_cell.angle_alpha   90.00
_cell.angle_beta   90.00
_cell.angle_gamma   90.00
#
_symmetry.space_group_name_H-M   'P 1'
#
loop_
_entity.id
_entity.type
_entity.pdbx_description
1 polymer ?
#
loop_
_entity_poly.entity_id
_entity_poly.type
_entity_poly.pdbx_seq_one_letter_code
_entity_poly.pdbx_strand_id
1 'polypeptide(L)' 'MNEQDKKWLEICKNDKESRYVIMVDNDDIYVWDFETDEEAYTFTEYGYHFALVLLRYIGCEAEYV' A
#
# COMPACT_ATOMS: atom_id res chain seq x y z
N MET A 1 -7.87 0.42 6.50
CA MET A 1 -7.68 0.12 5.06
C MET A 1 -9.03 0.04 4.37
N ASN A 2 -9.30 0.99 3.48
CA ASN A 2 -10.56 1.07 2.74
C ASN A 2 -10.53 0.13 1.51
N GLU A 3 -11.62 0.08 0.74
CA GLU A 3 -11.69 -0.78 -0.46
C GLU A 3 -10.72 -0.37 -1.58
N GLN A 4 -10.40 0.92 -1.69
CA GLN A 4 -9.48 1.43 -2.71
C GLN A 4 -8.02 1.07 -2.39
N ASP A 5 -7.61 1.13 -1.13
CA ASP A 5 -6.30 0.66 -0.66
C ASP A 5 -6.12 -0.83 -0.99
N LYS A 6 -7.11 -1.66 -0.66
CA LYS A 6 -7.09 -3.11 -0.94
C LYS A 6 -6.98 -3.38 -2.44
N LYS A 7 -7.70 -2.61 -3.26
CA LYS A 7 -7.62 -2.70 -4.71
C LYS A 7 -6.21 -2.40 -5.21
N TRP A 8 -5.58 -1.33 -4.71
CA TRP A 8 -4.21 -0.98 -5.10
C TRP A 8 -3.16 -1.97 -4.60
N LEU A 9 -3.33 -2.55 -3.41
CA LEU A 9 -2.48 -3.65 -2.95
C LEU A 9 -2.54 -4.85 -3.90
N GLU A 10 -3.74 -5.24 -4.34
CA GLU A 10 -3.90 -6.35 -5.28
C GLU A 10 -3.36 -5.99 -6.68
N ILE A 11 -3.48 -4.74 -7.13
CA ILE A 11 -2.83 -4.28 -8.37
C ILE A 11 -1.30 -4.47 -8.26
N CYS A 12 -0.68 -3.92 -7.23
CA CYS A 12 0.78 -3.98 -7.04
C CYS A 12 1.28 -5.43 -6.86
N LYS A 13 0.52 -6.27 -6.13
CA LYS A 13 0.85 -7.69 -5.92
C LYS A 13 0.78 -8.52 -7.20
N ASN A 14 -0.15 -8.19 -8.10
CA ASN A 14 -0.34 -8.91 -9.35
C ASN A 14 0.48 -8.33 -10.51
N ASP A 15 1.05 -7.14 -10.36
CA ASP A 15 1.97 -6.54 -11.31
C ASP A 15 3.26 -7.39 -11.44
N LYS A 16 3.53 -7.86 -12.66
CA LYS A 16 4.71 -8.68 -12.98
C LYS A 16 5.83 -7.87 -13.63
N GLU A 17 5.55 -6.62 -14.01
CA GLU A 17 6.47 -5.75 -14.73
C GLU A 17 7.10 -4.71 -13.81
N SER A 18 6.67 -4.66 -12.53
CA SER A 18 7.13 -3.66 -11.55
C SER A 18 6.90 -2.22 -12.04
N ARG A 19 5.83 -2.01 -12.80
CA ARG A 19 5.34 -0.69 -13.20
C ARG A 19 4.81 0.07 -12.00
N TYR A 20 4.02 -0.60 -11.15
CA TYR A 20 3.42 -0.02 -9.95
C TYR A 20 4.21 -0.44 -8.72
N VAL A 21 4.90 0.51 -8.11
CA VAL A 21 5.72 0.28 -6.92
C VAL A 21 5.17 1.06 -5.75
N ILE A 22 5.00 0.36 -4.63
CA ILE A 22 4.62 0.99 -3.37
C ILE A 22 5.86 1.64 -2.76
N MET A 23 5.84 2.97 -2.69
CA MET A 23 6.82 3.78 -1.98
C MET A 23 6.40 3.89 -0.51
N VAL A 24 7.35 3.72 0.40
CA VAL A 24 7.09 3.71 1.85
C VAL A 24 7.96 4.77 2.52
N ASP A 25 7.31 5.78 3.07
CA ASP A 25 7.90 6.79 3.95
C ASP A 25 7.22 6.75 5.33
N ASN A 26 7.75 7.52 6.27
CA ASN A 26 7.24 7.61 7.63
C ASN A 26 5.87 8.29 7.72
N ASP A 27 5.64 9.31 6.89
CA ASP A 27 4.42 10.13 6.87
C ASP A 27 3.58 9.95 5.60
N ASP A 28 4.02 9.09 4.68
CA ASP A 28 3.30 8.83 3.44
C ASP A 28 3.59 7.43 2.89
N ILE A 29 2.58 6.81 2.29
CA ILE A 29 2.71 5.57 1.55
C ILE A 29 1.87 5.72 0.30
N TYR A 30 2.50 5.57 -0.86
CA TYR A 30 1.88 5.81 -2.15
C TYR A 30 2.38 4.83 -3.21
N VAL A 31 1.70 4.78 -4.34
CA VAL A 31 2.03 3.98 -5.52
C VAL A 31 2.59 4.90 -6.58
N TRP A 32 3.82 4.63 -7.02
CA TRP A 32 4.42 5.27 -8.18
C TRP A 32 4.17 4.44 -9.44
N ASP A 33 3.72 5.07 -10.52
CA ASP A 33 3.65 4.46 -11.86
C ASP A 33 4.91 4.83 -12.65
N PHE A 34 5.83 3.86 -12.81
CA PHE A 34 7.08 4.06 -13.54
C PHE A 34 6.92 4.19 -15.05
N GLU A 35 5.77 3.84 -15.63
CA GLU A 35 5.53 4.06 -17.06
C GLU A 35 5.20 5.53 -17.34
N THR A 36 4.38 6.15 -16.49
CA THR A 36 3.95 7.54 -16.65
C THR A 36 4.82 8.53 -15.88
N ASP A 37 5.66 8.04 -14.96
CA ASP A 37 6.47 8.84 -14.03
C ASP A 37 5.62 9.78 -13.14
N GLU A 38 4.50 9.26 -12.63
CA GLU A 38 3.56 10.00 -11.79
C GLU A 38 3.08 9.15 -10.60
N GLU A 39 2.59 9.84 -9.57
CA GLU A 39 1.89 9.17 -8.45
C GLU A 39 0.53 8.65 -8.93
N ALA A 40 0.33 7.35 -8.81
CA ALA A 40 -0.91 6.67 -9.19
C ALA A 40 -1.95 6.68 -8.06
N TYR A 41 -1.49 6.61 -6.80
CA TYR A 41 -2.37 6.53 -5.63
C TYR A 41 -1.64 6.79 -4.32
N THR A 42 -2.30 7.41 -3.36
CA THR A 42 -1.83 7.52 -1.97
C THR A 42 -2.76 6.75 -1.04
N PHE A 43 -2.17 5.92 -0.16
CA PHE A 43 -2.91 5.13 0.82
C PHE A 43 -3.48 6.02 1.93
N THR A 44 -4.62 5.64 2.52
CA THR A 44 -5.24 6.49 3.56
C THR A 44 -4.53 6.45 4.91
N GLU A 45 -3.61 5.52 5.10
CA GLU A 45 -2.91 5.28 6.36
C GLU A 45 -1.41 5.12 6.09
N TYR A 46 -0.57 5.52 7.05
CA TYR A 46 0.89 5.42 6.97
C TYR A 46 1.49 5.00 8.31
N GLY A 47 2.81 4.79 8.33
CA GLY A 47 3.57 4.42 9.52
C GLY A 47 3.08 3.13 10.19
N TYR A 48 3.08 3.12 11.52
CA TYR A 48 2.69 1.94 12.30
C TYR A 48 1.21 1.56 12.12
N HIS A 49 0.34 2.54 11.82
CA HIS A 49 -1.08 2.26 11.61
C HIS A 49 -1.27 1.46 10.32
N PHE A 50 -0.56 1.85 9.24
CA PHE A 50 -0.54 1.09 7.99
C PHE A 50 -0.07 -0.35 8.21
N ALA A 51 1.03 -0.55 8.95
CA ALA A 51 1.55 -1.88 9.25
C ALA A 51 0.50 -2.76 9.96
N LEU A 52 -0.20 -2.22 10.96
CA LEU A 52 -1.27 -2.94 11.66
C LEU A 52 -2.41 -3.34 10.71
N VAL A 53 -2.90 -2.39 9.90
CA VAL A 53 -4.02 -2.68 8.99
C VAL A 53 -3.62 -3.62 7.85
N LEU A 54 -2.37 -3.57 7.39
CA LEU A 54 -1.82 -4.49 6.40
C LEU A 54 -1.74 -5.92 6.96
N LEU A 55 -1.19 -6.10 8.17
CA LEU A 55 -1.12 -7.41 8.83
C LEU A 55 -2.51 -8.03 9.01
N ARG A 56 -3.49 -7.23 9.45
CA ARG A 56 -4.87 -7.69 9.55
C ARG A 56 -5.48 -8.02 8.20
N TYR A 57 -5.20 -7.22 7.17
CA TYR A 57 -5.67 -7.46 5.81
C TYR A 57 -5.16 -8.78 5.23
N ILE A 58 -3.90 -9.15 5.50
CA ILE A 58 -3.33 -10.44 5.07
C ILE A 58 -3.73 -11.63 5.96
N GLY A 59 -4.60 -11.41 6.96
CA GLY A 59 -5.19 -12.46 7.79
C GLY A 59 -4.44 -12.77 9.08
N CYS A 60 -3.52 -11.91 9.53
CA CYS A 60 -2.86 -12.06 10.82
C CYS A 60 -3.67 -11.42 11.95
N GLU A 61 -3.62 -12.01 13.15
CA GLU A 61 -3.98 -11.31 14.38
C GLU A 61 -2.83 -10.37 14.77
N ALA A 62 -3.13 -9.07 14.88
CA ALA A 62 -2.15 -8.05 15.23
C ALA A 62 -2.82 -6.96 16.08
N GLU A 63 -2.07 -6.41 17.04
CA GLU A 63 -2.49 -5.35 17.97
C GLU A 63 -1.35 -4.37 18.25
N TYR A 64 -1.69 -3.20 18.78
CA TYR A 64 -0.70 -2.28 19.34
C TYR A 64 -0.07 -2.84 20.61
N VAL A 65 1.15 -2.38 20.91
CA VAL A 65 1.85 -2.62 22.19
C VAL A 65 1.63 -1.43 23.11
#